data_AF-A0AAW6STN8-F1
#
_entry.id   AF-A0AAW6STN8-F1
#
_cell.length_a   1.000
_cell.length_b   1.000
_cell.length_c   1.000
_cell.angle_alpha   90.00
_cell.angle_beta   90.00
_cell.angle_gamma   90.00
#
_symmetry.space_group_name_H-M   'P 1'
#
loop_
_entity.id
_entity.type
_entity.pdbx_description
1 polymer ?
#
loop_
_entity_poly.entity_id
_entity_poly.type
_entity_poly.pdbx_seq_one_letter_code
_entity_poly.pdbx_strand_id
1 'polypeptide(L)'
;MKREFLFFQRVCPYFSPEVIFQLNCNSKWRETVSVGLAATMLAEIGVDSVKFYPIDGDQRLDEVAEMVKAATGAGIKVFEPTGGITLENVERIVQTCLENGAQIVIPHLYTSLVDMDSGETRIGDIERLISMEW
;
A
#
# COMPACT_ATOMS: atom_id res chain seq x y z
N MET A 1 -7.98 4.97 22.54
CA MET A 1 -8.05 3.90 21.53
C MET A 1 -6.73 3.93 20.78
N LYS A 2 -5.84 2.94 21.02
CA LYS A 2 -4.56 2.88 20.31
C LYS A 2 -4.87 2.47 18.87
N ARG A 3 -4.50 3.32 17.90
CA ARG A 3 -4.58 2.98 16.47
C ARG A 3 -3.40 2.05 16.20
N GLU A 4 -3.66 0.77 16.03
CA GLU A 4 -2.63 -0.22 15.73
C GLU A 4 -2.53 -0.36 14.21
N PHE A 5 -1.36 -0.01 13.66
CA PHE A 5 -1.05 -0.16 12.24
C PHE A 5 -0.44 -1.55 12.02
N LEU A 6 -1.04 -2.38 11.17
CA LEU A 6 -0.43 -3.62 10.72
C LEU A 6 0.29 -3.38 9.38
N PHE A 7 1.61 -3.56 9.41
CA PHE A 7 2.48 -3.48 8.25
C PHE A 7 2.36 -4.77 7.43
N PHE A 8 1.94 -4.68 6.17
CA PHE A 8 1.86 -5.83 5.27
C PHE A 8 3.02 -5.82 4.28
N GLN A 9 3.78 -6.92 4.25
CA GLN A 9 4.86 -7.15 3.29
C GLN A 9 4.44 -8.27 2.33
N ARG A 10 4.17 -7.88 1.09
CA ARG A 10 4.03 -8.75 -0.06
C ARG A 10 5.38 -9.38 -0.43
N VAL A 11 5.32 -10.63 -0.90
CA VAL A 11 6.35 -11.18 -1.77
C VAL A 11 5.72 -11.94 -2.95
N CYS A 12 5.91 -11.44 -4.17
CA CYS A 12 5.95 -12.21 -5.43
C CYS A 12 4.68 -12.85 -6.05
N PRO A 13 4.72 -13.17 -7.37
CA PRO A 13 3.64 -12.80 -8.29
C PRO A 13 3.20 -13.95 -9.20
N TYR A 14 1.95 -14.41 -9.19
CA TYR A 14 1.45 -15.23 -10.31
C TYR A 14 -0.07 -15.13 -10.43
N PHE A 15 -0.51 -14.75 -11.64
CA PHE A 15 -1.72 -15.13 -12.42
C PHE A 15 -2.97 -15.75 -11.74
N SER A 16 -3.20 -15.48 -10.46
CA SER A 16 -4.39 -15.79 -9.66
C SER A 16 -4.48 -14.80 -8.50
N PRO A 17 -5.67 -14.50 -7.94
CA PRO A 17 -5.87 -13.44 -6.95
C PRO A 17 -5.38 -13.86 -5.56
N GLU A 18 -4.08 -14.07 -5.45
CA GLU A 18 -3.40 -14.53 -4.26
C GLU A 18 -2.35 -13.52 -3.81
N VAL A 19 -2.29 -13.28 -2.50
CA VAL A 19 -1.30 -12.43 -1.83
C VAL A 19 -0.53 -13.28 -0.83
N ILE A 20 0.77 -13.01 -0.68
CA ILE A 20 1.54 -13.64 0.38
C ILE A 20 1.28 -12.91 1.70
N PHE A 21 0.73 -13.64 2.67
CA PHE A 21 0.53 -13.17 4.03
C PHE A 21 1.83 -13.39 4.83
N GLN A 22 2.59 -12.33 5.06
CA GLN A 22 3.80 -12.39 5.87
C GLN A 22 3.62 -11.61 7.17
N LEU A 23 3.66 -12.33 8.30
CA LEU A 23 3.75 -11.70 9.62
C LEU A 23 5.17 -11.15 9.82
N ASN A 24 5.26 -9.88 10.20
CA ASN A 24 6.51 -9.10 10.34
C ASN A 24 7.53 -9.70 11.34
N CYS A 25 7.15 -10.73 12.10
CA CYS A 25 7.98 -11.39 13.09
C CYS A 25 9.02 -12.38 12.49
N ASN A 26 8.84 -12.87 11.25
CA ASN A 26 9.79 -13.83 10.68
C ASN A 26 9.76 -13.90 9.14
N SER A 27 10.86 -13.54 8.47
CA SER A 27 10.98 -13.63 7.01
C SER A 27 11.10 -15.06 6.47
N LYS A 28 11.22 -16.06 7.36
CA LYS A 28 11.39 -17.47 7.00
C LYS A 28 10.09 -18.16 6.58
N TRP A 29 8.94 -17.70 7.07
CA TRP A 29 7.65 -18.33 6.81
C TRP A 29 6.80 -17.40 5.94
N ARG A 30 6.56 -17.82 4.70
CA ARG A 30 5.74 -17.12 3.72
C ARG A 30 4.69 -18.08 3.25
N GLU A 31 3.43 -17.71 3.48
CA GLU A 31 2.30 -18.48 3.00
C GLU A 31 1.50 -17.63 2.03
N THR A 32 1.10 -18.26 0.93
CA THR A 32 0.21 -17.66 -0.03
C THR A 32 -1.23 -17.88 0.42
N VAL A 33 -2.02 -16.80 0.44
CA VAL A 33 -3.45 -16.83 0.74
C VAL A 33 -4.20 -16.06 -0.33
N SER A 34 -5.51 -16.29 -0.48
CA SER A 34 -6.31 -15.43 -1.34
C SER A 34 -6.38 -14.00 -0.79
N VAL A 35 -6.51 -13.02 -1.68
CA VAL A 35 -6.67 -11.60 -1.31
C VAL A 35 -7.86 -11.42 -0.35
N GLY A 36 -8.97 -12.10 -0.62
CA GLY A 36 -10.16 -12.07 0.23
C GLY A 36 -9.92 -12.65 1.62
N LEU A 37 -9.19 -13.76 1.74
CA LEU A 37 -8.84 -14.33 3.04
C LEU A 37 -7.95 -13.38 3.83
N ALA A 38 -6.94 -12.78 3.20
CA ALA A 38 -6.09 -11.77 3.83
C ALA A 38 -6.91 -10.58 4.35
N ALA A 39 -7.83 -10.04 3.54
CA ALA A 39 -8.70 -8.92 3.93
C ALA A 39 -9.59 -9.27 5.13
N THR A 40 -10.23 -10.44 5.13
CA THR A 40 -11.05 -10.91 6.27
C THR A 40 -10.21 -11.06 7.53
N MET A 41 -9.03 -11.68 7.44
CA MET A 41 -8.13 -11.84 8.60
C MET A 41 -7.73 -10.48 9.18
N LEU A 42 -7.40 -9.50 8.33
CA LEU A 42 -7.05 -8.15 8.76
C LEU A 42 -8.23 -7.45 9.45
N ALA A 43 -9.44 -7.59 8.90
CA ALA A 43 -10.63 -7.01 9.50
C ALA A 43 -10.97 -7.65 10.87
N GLU A 44 -10.81 -8.97 11.01
CA GLU A 44 -11.00 -9.69 12.27
C GLU A 44 -9.96 -9.31 13.32
N ILE A 45 -8.71 -9.07 12.91
CA ILE A 45 -7.66 -8.53 13.78
C ILE A 45 -8.01 -7.09 14.23
N GLY A 46 -8.84 -6.38 13.48
CA GLY A 46 -9.32 -5.04 13.83
C GLY A 46 -8.35 -3.92 13.43
N VAL A 47 -7.62 -4.10 12.32
CA VAL A 47 -6.68 -3.10 11.81
C VAL A 47 -7.42 -1.93 11.15
N ASP A 48 -6.87 -0.72 11.27
CA ASP A 48 -7.47 0.49 10.70
C ASP A 48 -7.13 0.70 9.21
N SER A 49 -6.01 0.14 8.75
CA SER A 49 -5.47 0.33 7.39
C SER A 49 -4.75 -0.91 6.85
N VAL A 50 -4.63 -0.97 5.52
CA VAL A 50 -3.79 -1.97 4.84
C VAL A 50 -2.60 -1.27 4.19
N LYS A 51 -1.39 -1.58 4.67
CA LYS A 51 -0.16 -1.19 3.99
C LYS A 51 0.26 -2.24 2.98
N PHE A 52 0.27 -1.91 1.69
CA PHE A 52 0.58 -2.86 0.63
C PHE A 52 1.95 -2.54 0.02
N TYR A 53 2.92 -3.44 0.21
CA TYR A 53 4.34 -3.23 -0.13
C TYR A 53 5.03 -4.53 -0.54
N PRO A 54 5.87 -4.58 -1.61
CA PRO A 54 6.13 -3.51 -2.57
C PRO A 54 5.12 -3.53 -3.72
N ILE A 55 4.77 -2.34 -4.23
CA ILE A 55 3.95 -2.18 -5.44
C ILE A 55 4.77 -1.88 -6.71
N ASP A 56 6.09 -1.71 -6.56
CA ASP A 56 7.03 -1.40 -7.65
C ASP A 56 6.58 -0.20 -8.49
N GLY A 57 6.15 0.87 -7.82
CA GLY A 57 5.58 2.05 -8.44
C GLY A 57 4.19 1.77 -9.02
N ASP A 58 4.08 1.88 -10.33
CA ASP A 58 2.82 1.78 -11.06
C ASP A 58 2.67 0.48 -11.87
N GLN A 59 3.58 -0.47 -11.64
CA GLN A 59 3.67 -1.73 -12.40
C GLN A 59 2.64 -2.78 -11.97
N ARG A 60 1.94 -2.55 -10.85
CA ARG A 60 1.12 -3.57 -10.17
C ARG A 60 -0.24 -3.04 -9.71
N LEU A 61 -0.81 -2.14 -10.52
CA LEU A 61 -2.05 -1.46 -10.18
C LEU A 61 -3.28 -2.37 -10.19
N ASP A 62 -3.23 -3.45 -10.97
CA ASP A 62 -4.21 -4.54 -10.94
C ASP A 62 -4.27 -5.18 -9.55
N GLU A 63 -3.11 -5.50 -8.97
CA GLU A 63 -3.01 -6.09 -7.64
C GLU A 63 -3.37 -5.11 -6.53
N VAL A 64 -2.98 -3.83 -6.68
CA VAL A 64 -3.42 -2.76 -5.78
C VAL A 64 -4.94 -2.64 -5.79
N ALA A 65 -5.56 -2.55 -6.97
CA ALA A 65 -7.00 -2.44 -7.12
C ALA A 65 -7.72 -3.63 -6.49
N GLU A 66 -7.21 -4.85 -6.69
CA GLU A 66 -7.80 -6.07 -6.14
C GLU A 66 -7.72 -6.12 -4.60
N MET A 67 -6.57 -5.79 -4.02
CA MET A 67 -6.43 -5.71 -2.56
C MET A 67 -7.29 -4.61 -1.95
N VAL A 68 -7.41 -3.45 -2.62
CA VAL A 68 -8.29 -2.36 -2.18
C VAL A 68 -9.75 -2.81 -2.17
N LYS A 69 -10.24 -3.45 -3.24
CA LYS A 69 -11.61 -3.99 -3.30
C LYS A 69 -11.88 -4.97 -2.16
N ALA A 70 -10.95 -5.89 -1.91
CA ALA A 70 -11.09 -6.87 -0.86
C ALA A 70 -11.09 -6.24 0.54
N ALA A 71 -10.13 -5.35 0.82
CA ALA A 71 -10.01 -4.64 2.09
C ALA A 71 -11.27 -3.81 2.40
N THR A 72 -11.73 -3.04 1.41
CA THR A 72 -12.90 -2.17 1.56
C THR A 72 -14.20 -2.97 1.69
N GLY A 73 -14.33 -4.08 0.96
CA GLY A 73 -15.41 -5.05 1.13
C GLY A 73 -15.43 -5.70 2.52
N ALA A 74 -14.26 -5.87 3.15
CA ALA A 74 -14.12 -6.35 4.53
C ALA A 74 -14.25 -5.21 5.58
N GLY A 75 -14.47 -3.97 5.16
CA GLY A 75 -14.69 -2.82 6.05
C GLY A 75 -13.46 -1.96 6.35
N ILE A 76 -12.28 -2.31 5.83
CA ILE A 76 -11.04 -1.52 5.98
C ILE A 76 -10.96 -0.50 4.84
N LYS A 77 -11.06 0.79 5.18
CA LYS A 77 -11.23 1.88 4.19
C LYS A 77 -9.99 2.74 3.98
N VAL A 78 -8.93 2.49 4.73
CA VAL A 78 -7.66 3.22 4.65
C VAL A 78 -6.63 2.32 3.97
N PHE A 79 -6.00 2.82 2.91
CA PHE A 79 -5.02 2.07 2.14
C PHE A 79 -3.68 2.80 2.06
N GLU A 80 -2.57 2.10 2.25
CA GLU A 80 -1.22 2.67 2.29
C GLU A 80 -0.33 2.03 1.20
N PRO A 81 -0.46 2.46 -0.07
CA PRO A 81 0.38 1.94 -1.15
C PRO A 81 1.85 2.34 -0.90
N THR A 82 2.77 1.40 -1.04
CA THR A 82 4.18 1.61 -0.69
C THR A 82 5.12 0.89 -1.65
N GLY A 83 6.24 1.54 -2.00
CA GLY A 83 7.34 0.97 -2.78
C GLY A 83 7.36 1.45 -4.22
N GLY A 84 8.46 2.10 -4.64
CA GLY A 84 8.66 2.60 -6.00
C GLY A 84 7.80 3.81 -6.40
N ILE A 85 7.12 4.46 -5.45
CA ILE A 85 6.26 5.62 -5.71
C ILE A 85 7.12 6.88 -5.89
N THR A 86 6.85 7.68 -6.91
CA THR A 86 7.53 8.93 -7.26
C THR A 86 6.50 10.03 -7.55
N LEU A 87 6.97 11.26 -7.79
CA LEU A 87 6.12 12.39 -8.17
C LEU A 87 5.37 12.17 -9.49
N GLU A 88 5.92 11.34 -10.37
CA GLU A 88 5.39 11.06 -11.70
C GLU A 88 4.26 10.03 -11.70
N ASN A 89 4.16 9.20 -10.66
CA ASN A 89 3.21 8.07 -10.63
C ASN A 89 2.26 8.07 -9.43
N VAL A 90 2.50 8.89 -8.41
CA VAL A 90 1.71 8.92 -7.17
C VAL A 90 0.22 9.18 -7.43
N GLU A 91 -0.11 10.10 -8.34
CA GLU A 91 -1.49 10.43 -8.69
C GLU A 91 -2.25 9.20 -9.19
N ARG A 92 -1.69 8.49 -10.19
CA ARG A 92 -2.31 7.29 -10.75
C ARG A 92 -2.52 6.21 -9.68
N ILE A 93 -1.56 6.04 -8.77
CA ILE A 93 -1.64 5.05 -7.69
C ILE A 93 -2.74 5.43 -6.68
N VAL A 94 -2.83 6.71 -6.31
CA VAL A 94 -3.86 7.22 -5.40
C VAL A 94 -5.24 7.10 -6.04
N GLN A 95 -5.40 7.52 -7.29
CA GLN A 95 -6.65 7.38 -8.04
C GLN A 95 -7.08 5.91 -8.14
N THR A 96 -6.15 5.00 -8.43
CA THR A 96 -6.43 3.55 -8.42
C THR A 96 -6.99 3.09 -7.08
N CYS A 97 -6.47 3.57 -5.95
CA CYS A 97 -7.00 3.21 -4.63
C CYS A 97 -8.42 3.80 -4.42
N LEU A 98 -8.62 5.07 -4.75
CA LEU A 98 -9.90 5.76 -4.54
C LEU A 98 -11.02 5.15 -5.41
N GLU A 99 -10.76 4.91 -6.69
CA GLU A 99 -11.71 4.32 -7.64
C GLU A 99 -12.16 2.91 -7.25
N ASN A 100 -11.31 2.19 -6.51
CA ASN A 100 -11.58 0.81 -6.09
C ASN A 100 -12.12 0.70 -4.65
N GLY A 101 -12.42 1.83 -4.01
CA GLY A 101 -13.22 1.89 -2.78
C GLY A 101 -12.52 2.43 -1.55
N ALA A 102 -11.21 2.75 -1.61
CA ALA A 102 -10.52 3.38 -0.49
C ALA A 102 -11.13 4.77 -0.22
N GLN A 103 -11.32 5.12 1.04
CA GLN A 103 -11.78 6.45 1.44
C GLN A 103 -10.63 7.38 1.85
N ILE A 104 -9.55 6.78 2.36
CA ILE A 104 -8.32 7.50 2.73
C ILE A 104 -7.15 6.73 2.15
N VAL A 105 -6.25 7.45 1.48
CA VAL A 105 -5.03 6.87 0.89
C VAL A 105 -3.82 7.54 1.52
N ILE A 106 -2.85 6.75 1.98
CA ILE A 106 -1.60 7.22 2.59
C ILE A 106 -0.43 6.71 1.73
N PRO A 107 -0.11 7.36 0.60
CA PRO A 107 0.96 6.91 -0.28
C PRO A 107 2.32 7.13 0.38
N HIS A 108 3.13 6.08 0.44
CA HIS A 108 4.46 6.13 1.03
C HIS A 108 5.53 6.32 -0.05
N LEU A 109 5.96 7.57 -0.21
CA LEU A 109 7.11 7.95 -1.03
C LEU A 109 8.34 8.08 -0.13
N TYR A 110 9.35 7.23 -0.36
CA TYR A 110 10.55 7.17 0.47
C TYR A 110 11.76 7.69 -0.31
N THR A 111 12.59 6.77 -0.81
CA THR A 111 13.86 7.08 -1.47
C THR A 111 13.72 8.00 -2.69
N SER A 112 12.54 8.02 -3.33
CA SER A 112 12.25 8.91 -4.46
C SER A 112 12.28 10.39 -4.10
N LEU A 113 12.06 10.76 -2.83
CA LEU A 113 12.05 12.14 -2.36
C LEU A 113 13.32 12.53 -1.59
N VAL A 114 14.21 11.58 -1.34
CA VAL A 114 15.40 11.78 -0.48
C VAL A 114 16.58 12.23 -1.32
N ASP A 115 17.22 13.31 -0.91
CA ASP A 115 18.52 13.72 -1.42
C ASP A 115 19.61 12.76 -0.91
N MET A 116 20.39 12.20 -1.83
CA MET A 116 21.31 11.10 -1.49
C MET A 116 22.57 11.57 -0.74
N ASP A 117 22.94 12.84 -0.88
CA ASP A 117 24.13 13.39 -0.22
C ASP A 117 23.83 13.75 1.24
N SER A 118 22.67 14.37 1.50
CA SER A 118 22.24 14.78 2.85
C SER A 118 21.45 13.71 3.60
N GLY A 119 20.76 12.81 2.88
CA GLY A 119 19.79 11.86 3.46
C GLY A 119 18.46 12.50 3.85
N GLU A 120 18.24 13.79 3.55
CA GLU A 120 17.03 14.52 3.88
C GLU A 120 15.97 14.42 2.77
N THR A 121 14.69 14.47 3.16
CA THR A 121 13.60 14.63 2.19
C THR A 121 13.65 16.03 1.57
N ARG A 122 13.68 16.10 0.24
CA ARG A 122 13.71 17.37 -0.50
C ARG A 122 12.41 18.14 -0.30
N ILE A 123 12.52 19.33 0.30
CA ILE A 123 11.37 20.21 0.57
C ILE A 123 10.60 20.55 -0.72
N GLY A 124 11.31 20.85 -1.81
CA GLY A 124 10.66 21.19 -3.09
C GLY A 124 9.80 20.06 -3.67
N ASP A 125 10.15 18.80 -3.41
CA ASP A 125 9.33 17.66 -3.84
C ASP A 125 8.05 17.56 -2.97
N ILE A 126 8.13 17.90 -1.68
CA ILE A 126 6.97 17.96 -0.78
C ILE A 126 6.02 19.10 -1.17
N GLU A 127 6.56 20.28 -1.47
CA GLU A 127 5.77 21.42 -1.98
C GLU A 127 5.03 21.03 -3.26
N ARG A 128 5.70 20.33 -4.17
CA ARG A 128 5.08 19.81 -5.39
C ARG A 128 3.93 18.85 -5.08
N LEU A 129 4.11 17.88 -4.18
CA LEU A 129 3.05 16.95 -3.76
C LEU A 129 1.82 17.67 -3.20
N ILE A 130 2.03 18.67 -2.33
CA ILE A 130 0.94 19.45 -1.74
C ILE A 130 0.18 20.25 -2.81
N SER A 131 0.88 20.69 -3.85
CA SER A 131 0.30 21.44 -4.96
C SER A 131 -0.36 20.61 -6.07
N MET A 132 -0.26 19.27 -6.02
CA MET A 132 -0.90 18.40 -7.01
C MET A 132 -2.43 18.49 -6.91
N GLU A 133 -3.10 18.42 -8.06
CA GLU A 133 -4.53 18.17 -8.14
C GLU A 133 -4.74 16.64 -8.16
N TRP A 134 -5.72 16.14 -7.38
CA TRP A 134 -5.95 14.71 -7.12
C TRP A 134 -7.30 14.26 -7.65
#